data_AF-A0A1B6G420-F1
#
_entry.id   AF-A0A1B6G420-F1
#
_cell.length_a   1.000
_cell.length_b   1.000
_cell.length_c   1.000
_cell.angle_alpha   90.00
_cell.angle_beta   90.00
_cell.angle_gamma   90.00
#
_symmetry.space_group_name_H-M   'P 1'
#
loop_
_entity.id
_entity.type
_entity.pdbx_description
1 polymer ?
#
loop_
_entity_poly.entity_id
_entity_poly.type
_entity_poly.pdbx_seq_one_letter_code
_entity_poly.pdbx_strand_id
1 'polypeptide(L)'
;LPRAVARPVCLVLVFVAAASSTGDKIPLGAIFEQGTDEVQSAFKFAMLTHNQNVTGRRFELQAYVDVINTADAFKLSRLICNQFSRGVFSMLGAVSPDSFDTLHS
;
A
#
# COMPACT_ATOMS: atom_id res chain seq x y z
N LEU A 1 11.82 47.55 -31.62
CA LEU A 1 10.79 47.68 -30.57
C LEU A 1 9.96 46.39 -30.50
N PRO A 2 10.41 45.33 -29.79
CA PRO A 2 9.68 44.07 -29.71
C PRO A 2 8.65 44.13 -28.58
N ARG A 3 7.35 44.09 -28.91
CA ARG A 3 6.27 44.03 -27.93
C ARG A 3 6.12 42.59 -27.43
N ALA A 4 6.23 42.46 -26.12
CA ALA A 4 6.14 41.24 -25.33
C ALA A 4 4.80 40.51 -25.53
N VAL A 5 4.84 39.35 -26.18
CA VAL A 5 3.73 38.36 -26.20
C VAL A 5 4.25 37.07 -25.59
N ALA A 6 4.69 37.14 -24.33
CA ALA A 6 5.22 35.98 -23.59
C ALA A 6 4.47 35.69 -22.27
N ARG A 7 3.36 36.39 -21.99
CA ARG A 7 2.73 36.40 -20.64
C ARG A 7 1.46 35.56 -20.41
N PRO A 8 0.68 35.03 -21.38
CA PRO A 8 -0.48 34.20 -21.03
C PRO A 8 -0.18 32.70 -21.05
N VAL A 9 0.68 32.22 -21.95
CA VAL A 9 0.92 30.78 -22.16
C VAL A 9 1.68 30.15 -20.99
N CYS A 10 2.67 30.84 -20.44
CA CYS A 10 3.45 30.35 -19.31
C CYS A 10 2.60 30.28 -18.02
N LEU A 11 1.69 31.24 -17.83
CA LEU A 11 0.82 31.29 -16.64
C LEU A 11 -0.26 30.21 -16.66
N VAL A 12 -0.77 29.85 -17.85
CA VAL A 12 -1.68 28.70 -18.03
C VAL A 12 -0.95 27.38 -17.77
N LEU A 13 0.29 27.21 -18.24
CA LEU A 13 1.08 26.00 -17.97
C LEU A 13 1.39 25.79 -16.47
N VAL A 14 1.65 26.87 -15.73
CA VAL A 14 1.89 26.79 -14.28
C VAL A 14 0.62 26.42 -13.51
N PHE A 15 -0.55 26.92 -13.93
CA PHE A 15 -1.83 26.55 -13.30
C PHE A 15 -2.25 25.10 -13.57
N VAL A 16 -1.97 24.55 -14.76
CA VAL A 16 -2.29 23.16 -15.08
C VAL A 16 -1.38 22.18 -14.32
N ALA A 17 -0.12 22.55 -14.06
CA ALA A 17 0.79 21.70 -13.29
C ALA A 17 0.40 21.57 -11.80
N ALA A 18 -0.17 22.63 -11.21
CA ALA A 18 -0.52 22.68 -9.78
C ALA A 18 -1.75 21.85 -9.39
N ALA A 19 -2.54 21.37 -10.36
CA ALA A 19 -3.73 20.54 -10.10
C ALA A 19 -3.41 19.04 -9.95
N SER A 20 -2.14 18.67 -10.00
CA SER A 20 -1.69 17.29 -9.79
C SER A 20 -1.61 16.98 -8.29
N SER A 21 -2.76 16.87 -7.61
CA SER A 21 -2.80 16.24 -6.28
C SER A 21 -2.52 14.74 -6.45
N THR A 22 -1.24 14.38 -6.58
CA THR A 22 -0.82 12.99 -6.38
C THR A 22 -1.08 12.70 -4.91
N GLY A 23 -2.25 12.14 -4.59
CA GLY A 23 -2.59 11.79 -3.21
C GLY A 23 -1.49 10.92 -2.61
N ASP A 24 -1.09 11.22 -1.38
CA ASP A 24 -0.01 10.53 -0.69
C ASP A 24 -0.23 9.01 -0.75
N LYS A 25 0.81 8.23 -1.04
CA LYS A 25 0.70 6.76 -1.04
C LYS A 25 1.07 6.24 0.34
N ILE A 26 0.16 5.51 0.96
CA ILE A 26 0.37 4.86 2.25
C ILE A 26 0.70 3.38 1.99
N PRO A 27 1.98 2.99 2.11
CA PRO A 27 2.39 1.59 2.00
C PRO A 27 1.92 0.79 3.22
N LEU A 28 1.27 -0.34 2.95
CA LEU A 28 0.83 -1.33 3.91
C LEU A 28 1.54 -2.66 3.64
N GLY A 29 1.87 -3.39 4.69
CA GLY A 29 2.27 -4.78 4.59
C GLY A 29 1.07 -5.70 4.76
N ALA A 30 1.01 -6.79 4.00
CA ALA A 30 0.01 -7.83 4.20
C ALA A 30 0.65 -9.22 4.10
N ILE A 31 0.45 -10.06 5.12
CA ILE A 31 0.98 -11.43 5.16
C ILE A 31 -0.18 -12.40 5.27
N PHE A 32 -0.28 -13.33 4.33
CA PHE A 32 -1.35 -14.32 4.30
C PHE A 32 -0.78 -15.74 4.34
N GLU A 33 -1.47 -16.62 5.04
CA GLU A 33 -1.20 -18.04 5.03
C GLU A 33 -1.66 -18.71 3.72
N GLN A 34 -0.96 -19.76 3.29
CA GLN A 34 -1.43 -20.61 2.20
C GLN A 34 -2.82 -21.18 2.52
N GLY A 35 -3.74 -21.14 1.55
CA GLY A 35 -5.12 -21.57 1.75
C GLY A 35 -6.07 -20.47 2.25
N THR A 36 -5.61 -19.24 2.43
CA THR A 36 -6.44 -18.07 2.77
C THR A 36 -6.76 -17.18 1.55
N ASP A 37 -6.89 -17.79 0.37
CA ASP A 37 -7.10 -17.08 -0.91
C ASP A 37 -8.35 -16.19 -0.91
N GLU A 38 -9.41 -16.62 -0.21
CA GLU A 38 -10.65 -15.85 -0.05
C GLU A 38 -10.41 -14.54 0.72
N VAL A 39 -9.67 -14.61 1.83
CA VAL A 39 -9.35 -13.44 2.66
C VAL A 39 -8.41 -12.49 1.91
N GLN A 40 -7.43 -13.05 1.18
CA GLN A 40 -6.54 -12.25 0.33
C GLN A 40 -7.32 -11.51 -0.77
N SER A 41 -8.31 -12.19 -1.38
CA SER A 41 -9.16 -11.61 -2.42
C SER A 41 -10.07 -10.51 -1.86
N ALA A 42 -10.65 -10.74 -0.68
CA ALA A 42 -11.43 -9.73 0.03
C ALA A 42 -10.59 -8.48 0.37
N PHE A 43 -9.34 -8.68 0.81
CA PHE A 43 -8.40 -7.60 1.06
C PHE A 43 -8.09 -6.79 -0.21
N LYS A 44 -7.78 -7.45 -1.33
CA LYS A 44 -7.54 -6.80 -2.62
C LYS A 44 -8.76 -6.01 -3.08
N PHE A 45 -9.96 -6.58 -2.94
CA PHE A 45 -11.21 -5.90 -3.28
C PHE A 45 -11.40 -4.64 -2.44
N ALA A 46 -11.25 -4.71 -1.12
CA ALA A 46 -11.37 -3.56 -0.22
C ALA A 46 -10.39 -2.44 -0.58
N MET A 47 -9.14 -2.79 -0.92
CA MET A 47 -8.14 -1.83 -1.40
C MET A 47 -8.54 -1.16 -2.71
N LEU A 48 -9.02 -1.93 -3.68
CA LEU A 48 -9.48 -1.41 -4.97
C LEU A 48 -10.66 -0.46 -4.78
N THR A 49 -11.66 -0.84 -3.98
CA THR A 49 -12.82 0.00 -3.67
C THR A 49 -12.40 1.29 -2.99
N HIS A 50 -11.46 1.25 -2.04
CA HIS A 50 -10.92 2.45 -1.41
C HIS A 50 -10.23 3.34 -2.45
N ASN A 51 -9.30 2.78 -3.23
CA ASN A 51 -8.48 3.52 -4.19
C ASN A 51 -9.30 4.15 -5.33
N GLN A 52 -10.36 3.48 -5.77
CA GLN A 52 -11.27 3.95 -6.82
C GLN A 52 -12.24 5.05 -6.34
N ASN A 53 -12.47 5.20 -5.03
CA ASN A 53 -13.36 6.21 -4.49
C ASN A 53 -12.65 7.58 -4.39
N VAL A 54 -12.38 8.19 -5.55
CA VAL A 54 -11.59 9.43 -5.69
C VAL A 54 -12.24 10.64 -5.00
N THR A 55 -13.57 10.64 -4.84
CA THR A 55 -14.31 11.76 -4.26
C THR A 55 -14.14 11.88 -2.73
N GLY A 56 -13.85 10.79 -2.03
CA GLY A 56 -13.70 10.76 -0.57
C GLY A 56 -12.27 10.49 -0.07
N ARG A 57 -11.35 10.12 -0.96
CA ARG A 57 -10.03 9.60 -0.59
C ARG A 57 -8.95 10.68 -0.63
N ARG A 58 -8.22 10.85 0.48
CA ARG A 58 -7.07 11.78 0.57
C ARG A 58 -5.72 11.16 0.20
N PHE A 59 -5.59 9.84 0.29
CA PHE A 59 -4.34 9.11 0.11
C PHE A 59 -4.60 7.77 -0.58
N GLU A 60 -3.64 7.20 -1.30
CA GLU A 60 -3.77 5.88 -1.96
C GLU A 60 -3.21 4.79 -1.07
N LEU A 61 -3.91 3.67 -0.94
CA LEU A 61 -3.35 2.50 -0.27
C LEU A 61 -2.53 1.68 -1.26
N GLN A 62 -1.27 1.44 -0.94
CA GLN A 62 -0.41 0.52 -1.67
C GLN A 62 -0.06 -0.65 -0.75
N ALA A 63 -0.30 -1.90 -1.15
CA ALA A 63 0.01 -3.06 -0.31
C ALA A 63 1.11 -3.93 -0.91
N TYR A 64 2.02 -4.37 -0.04
CA TYR A 64 2.97 -5.45 -0.31
C TYR A 64 2.41 -6.73 0.27
N VAL A 65 1.94 -7.62 -0.59
CA VAL A 65 1.30 -8.88 -0.20
C VAL A 65 2.30 -10.02 -0.31
N ASP A 66 2.61 -10.68 0.81
CA ASP A 66 3.40 -11.89 0.85
C ASP A 66 2.51 -13.08 1.27
N VAL A 67 2.68 -14.24 0.61
CA VAL A 67 1.98 -15.49 0.96
C VAL A 67 2.99 -16.50 1.47
N ILE A 68 2.73 -17.07 2.64
CA ILE A 68 3.66 -17.95 3.34
C ILE A 68 2.94 -19.18 3.92
N ASN A 69 3.67 -20.29 4.06
CA ASN A 69 3.25 -21.38 4.93
C ASN A 69 3.71 -21.06 6.38
N THR A 70 2.74 -20.78 7.24
CA THR A 70 2.91 -20.39 8.65
C THR A 70 3.49 -21.48 9.55
N ALA A 71 3.57 -22.73 9.08
CA ALA A 71 4.22 -23.82 9.81
C ALA A 71 5.73 -23.60 10.06
N ASP A 72 6.33 -22.58 9.43
CA ASP A 72 7.74 -22.19 9.61
C ASP A 72 7.84 -20.76 10.18
N ALA A 73 7.90 -20.65 11.51
CA ALA A 73 8.01 -19.39 12.24
C ALA A 73 9.27 -18.57 11.88
N PHE A 74 10.35 -19.22 11.41
CA PHE A 74 11.57 -18.52 10.98
C PHE A 74 11.36 -17.77 9.67
N LYS A 75 10.65 -18.38 8.71
CA LYS A 75 10.31 -17.70 7.45
C LYS A 75 9.36 -16.53 7.69
N LEU A 76 8.39 -16.69 8.60
CA LEU A 76 7.48 -15.60 8.98
C LEU A 76 8.23 -14.41 9.56
N SER A 77 9.14 -14.66 10.51
CA SER A 77 9.97 -13.61 11.12
C SER A 77 10.79 -12.83 10.08
N ARG A 78 11.38 -13.53 9.11
CA ARG A 78 12.13 -12.89 8.02
C ARG A 78 11.25 -12.04 7.11
N LEU A 79 10.02 -12.49 6.82
CA LEU A 79 9.07 -11.72 6.03
C LEU A 79 8.64 -10.44 6.75
N ILE A 80 8.36 -10.52 8.05
CA ILE A 80 8.03 -9.34 8.87
C ILE A 80 9.17 -8.31 8.80
N CYS A 81 10.42 -8.74 8.97
CA CYS A 81 11.58 -7.83 8.81
C CYS A 81 11.65 -7.21 7.41
N ASN A 82 11.34 -7.97 6.36
CA ASN A 82 11.32 -7.46 4.99
C ASN A 82 10.23 -6.39 4.80
N GLN A 83 9.04 -6.61 5.36
CA GLN A 83 7.94 -5.65 5.30
C GLN A 83 8.30 -4.34 6.04
N PHE A 84 8.93 -4.43 7.21
CA PHE A 84 9.45 -3.24 7.90
C PHE A 84 10.52 -2.50 7.09
N SER A 85 11.44 -3.22 6.45
CA SER A 85 12.49 -2.63 5.60
C SER A 85 11.91 -1.84 4.42
N ARG A 86 10.73 -2.21 3.93
CA ARG A 86 9.99 -1.50 2.87
C ARG A 86 9.32 -0.21 3.36
N GLY A 87 9.34 0.09 4.65
CA GLY A 87 8.77 1.31 5.22
C GLY A 87 7.24 1.33 5.24
N VAL A 88 6.62 0.20 5.59
CA VAL A 88 5.15 0.12 5.73
C VAL A 88 4.66 0.83 7.00
N PHE A 89 3.48 1.46 6.92
CA PHE A 89 2.85 2.14 8.06
C PHE A 89 2.15 1.17 9.00
N SER A 90 1.63 0.07 8.46
CA SER A 90 0.95 -0.97 9.20
C SER A 90 1.10 -2.30 8.48
N MET A 91 1.01 -3.39 9.24
CA MET A 91 0.97 -4.74 8.71
C MET A 91 -0.35 -5.41 9.07
N LEU A 92 -0.93 -6.08 8.09
CA LEU A 92 -2.17 -6.82 8.19
C LEU A 92 -1.88 -8.28 7.86
N GLY A 93 -2.73 -9.21 8.29
CA GLY A 93 -2.56 -10.58 7.89
C GLY A 93 -3.58 -11.52 8.46
N ALA A 94 -3.70 -12.67 7.80
CA ALA A 94 -4.41 -13.83 8.30
C ALA A 94 -3.39 -14.96 8.35
N VAL A 95 -2.94 -15.28 9.56
CA VAL A 95 -1.93 -16.30 9.85
C VAL A 95 -2.44 -17.14 11.02
N SER A 96 -2.18 -18.44 10.98
CA SER A 96 -2.57 -19.37 12.04
C SER A 96 -1.92 -19.01 13.39
N PRO A 97 -2.63 -19.24 14.51
CA PRO A 97 -2.08 -18.99 15.85
C PRO A 97 -0.81 -19.82 16.14
N ASP A 98 -0.66 -20.98 15.49
CA ASP A 98 0.51 -21.86 15.59
C ASP A 98 1.81 -21.14 15.17
N SER A 99 1.73 -20.13 14.29
CA SER A 99 2.88 -19.30 13.90
C SER A 99 3.42 -18.41 15.03
N PHE A 100 2.64 -18.22 16.09
CA PHE A 100 3.00 -17.38 17.24
C PHE A 100 3.40 -18.21 18.47
N ASP A 101 3.20 -19.53 18.42
CA ASP A 101 3.43 -20.39 19.56
C ASP A 101 4.93 -20.74 19.64
N THR A 102 5.64 -20.05 20.52
CA THR A 102 7.11 -20.16 20.64
C THR A 102 7.52 -21.16 21.74
N LEU A 103 6.73 -22.22 21.97
CA LEU A 103 6.72 -23.09 23.16
C LEU A 103 6.01 -22.49 24.39
N HIS A 104 4.93 -23.16 24.79
CA HIS A 104 4.44 -23.19 26.16
C HIS A 104 5.47 -23.97 27.02
N SER A 105 6.10 -23.31 27.99
CA SER A 105 6.83 -23.99 29.08
C SER A 105 5.94 -24.13 30.30
#